data_AF-A0A944VU08-F1
#
_entry.id   AF-A0A944VU08-F1
#
_cell.length_a   1.000
_cell.length_b   1.000
_cell.length_c   1.000
_cell.angle_alpha   90.00
_cell.angle_beta   90.00
_cell.angle_gamma   90.00
#
_symmetry.space_group_name_H-M   'P 1'
#
loop_
_entity.id
_entity.type
_entity.pdbx_description
1 polymer ?
#
loop_
_entity_poly.entity_id
_entity_poly.type
_entity_poly.pdbx_seq_one_letter_code
_entity_poly.pdbx_strand_id
1 'polypeptide(L)' 'IKRVRGDQLLKTMANDGIYVKAASMSGLAEEAGIAYKDISEVVETMDKLGITKKGVKLKPIGNIKG' A
#
# COMPACT_ATOMS: atom_id res chain seq x y z
N ILE A 1 18.23 5.83 -1.99
CA ILE A 1 17.36 5.96 -0.80
C ILE A 1 16.72 4.59 -0.54
N LYS A 2 17.30 3.73 0.31
CA LYS A 2 16.63 2.50 0.79
C LYS A 2 16.02 2.83 2.14
N ARG A 3 14.76 3.30 2.16
CA ARG A 3 14.14 3.84 3.39
C ARG A 3 13.29 2.84 4.17
N VAL A 4 12.96 1.68 3.62
CA VAL A 4 12.17 0.68 4.32
C VAL A 4 12.83 -0.69 4.16
N ARG A 5 13.06 -1.37 5.28
CA ARG A 5 13.48 -2.78 5.28
C ARG A 5 12.24 -3.66 5.17
N GLY A 6 12.29 -4.70 4.34
CA GLY A 6 11.14 -5.59 4.11
C GLY A 6 10.60 -6.24 5.40
N ASP A 7 11.48 -6.54 6.36
CA ASP A 7 11.11 -7.08 7.67
C ASP A 7 10.27 -6.11 8.51
N GLN A 8 10.59 -4.81 8.44
CA GLN A 8 9.87 -3.77 9.14
C GLN A 8 8.50 -3.54 8.49
N LEU A 9 8.43 -3.52 7.15
CA LEU A 9 7.16 -3.42 6.45
C LEU A 9 6.24 -4.59 6.80
N LEU A 10 6.77 -5.82 6.79
CA LEU A 10 6.02 -7.02 7.15
C LEU A 10 5.40 -6.90 8.54
N LYS A 11 6.17 -6.43 9.53
CA LYS A 11 5.69 -6.21 10.90
C LYS A 11 4.60 -5.13 10.96
N THR A 12 4.79 -4.01 10.27
CA THR A 12 3.78 -2.94 10.24
C THR A 12 2.48 -3.44 9.62
N MET A 13 2.55 -4.11 8.46
CA MET A 13 1.37 -4.67 7.80
C MET A 13 0.67 -5.71 8.67
N ALA A 14 1.42 -6.59 9.35
CA ALA A 14 0.85 -7.56 10.28
C ALA A 14 0.16 -6.89 11.48
N ASN A 15 0.74 -5.83 12.04
CA ASN A 15 0.12 -5.04 13.11
C ASN A 15 -1.18 -4.36 12.65
N ASP A 16 -1.26 -3.98 11.37
CA ASP A 16 -2.47 -3.41 10.75
C ASP A 16 -3.50 -4.48 10.36
N GLY A 17 -3.27 -5.75 10.70
CA GLY A 17 -4.17 -6.87 10.40
C GLY A 17 -4.11 -7.35 8.94
N ILE A 18 -3.04 -7.03 8.23
CA ILE A 18 -2.84 -7.39 6.83
C ILE A 18 -1.91 -8.61 6.75
N TYR A 19 -2.44 -9.75 6.28
CA TYR A 19 -1.64 -10.94 6.04
C TYR A 19 -0.76 -10.77 4.80
N VAL A 20 0.56 -10.91 4.94
CA VAL A 20 1.50 -10.75 3.82
C VAL A 20 2.23 -12.05 3.51
N LYS A 21 2.29 -12.42 2.22
CA LYS A 21 3.12 -13.50 1.70
C LYS A 21 3.87 -13.01 0.48
N ALA A 22 5.20 -12.98 0.55
CA ALA A 22 6.07 -12.52 -0.53
C ALA A 22 7.07 -13.61 -0.93
N ALA A 23 7.39 -13.72 -2.23
CA ALA A 23 8.45 -14.62 -2.71
C ALA A 23 9.86 -14.20 -2.24
N SER A 24 10.09 -12.90 -2.01
CA SER A 24 11.35 -12.39 -1.45
C SER A 24 11.12 -11.14 -0.58
N MET A 25 11.98 -10.95 0.44
CA MET A 25 11.95 -9.76 1.29
C MET A 25 12.45 -8.50 0.57
N SER A 26 13.30 -8.65 -0.45
CA SER A 26 13.74 -7.55 -1.30
C SER A 26 12.59 -6.98 -2.13
N GLY A 27 11.78 -7.85 -2.76
CA GLY A 27 10.60 -7.42 -3.51
C GLY A 27 9.57 -6.71 -2.63
N LEU A 28 9.35 -7.21 -1.41
CA LEU A 28 8.49 -6.54 -0.43
C LEU A 28 9.00 -5.13 -0.06
N ALA A 29 10.32 -4.97 0.11
CA ALA A 29 10.93 -3.68 0.42
C ALA A 29 10.83 -2.67 -0.73
N GLU A 30 10.89 -3.13 -1.98
CA GLU A 30 10.70 -2.29 -3.16
C GLU A 30 9.29 -1.71 -3.23
N GLU A 31 8.26 -2.51 -2.94
CA GLU A 31 6.87 -2.03 -2.84
C GLU A 31 6.70 -0.98 -1.74
N ALA A 32 7.35 -1.20 -0.59
CA ALA A 32 7.33 -0.26 0.52
C ALA A 32 7.98 1.09 0.17
N GLY A 33 9.08 1.06 -0.56
CA GLY A 33 9.86 2.24 -0.92
C GLY A 33 9.20 3.08 -2.00
N ILE A 34 8.41 2.46 -2.87
CA ILE A 34 7.65 3.12 -3.94
C ILE A 34 6.24 3.48 -3.50
N ALA A 35 5.80 3.03 -2.31
CA ALA A 35 4.46 3.24 -1.75
C ALA A 35 3.96 4.64 -2.12
N TYR A 36 3.00 4.64 -3.04
CA TYR A 36 2.54 5.82 -3.76
C TYR A 36 2.18 6.93 -2.75
N LYS A 37 2.16 8.18 -3.24
CA LYS A 37 1.47 9.29 -2.56
C LYS A 37 0.14 8.79 -1.98
N ASP A 38 -0.31 9.38 -0.87
CA ASP A 38 -1.59 9.00 -0.25
C ASP A 38 -2.67 8.89 -1.35
N ILE A 39 -3.10 7.66 -1.62
CA ILE A 39 -4.04 7.38 -2.70
C ILE A 39 -5.37 8.11 -2.46
N SER A 40 -5.67 8.42 -1.19
CA SER A 40 -6.83 9.21 -0.81
C SER A 40 -6.74 10.64 -1.36
N GLU A 41 -5.55 11.25 -1.41
CA GLU A 41 -5.34 12.59 -1.97
C GLU A 41 -5.61 12.62 -3.48
N VAL A 42 -5.14 11.59 -4.19
CA VAL A 42 -5.38 11.45 -5.64
C VAL A 42 -6.88 11.31 -5.92
N VAL A 43 -7.56 10.41 -5.20
CA VAL A 43 -9.01 10.20 -5.34
C VAL A 43 -9.79 11.47 -4.98
N GLU A 44 -9.40 12.18 -3.92
CA GLU A 44 -10.02 13.44 -3.50
C GLU A 44 -9.90 14.52 -4.57
N THR A 45 -8.73 14.63 -5.21
CA THR A 45 -8.49 15.60 -6.28
C THR A 45 -9.39 15.34 -7.49
N MET A 46 -9.49 14.07 -7.92
CA MET A 46 -10.30 13.69 -9.09
C MET A 46 -11.80 13.92 -8.86
N ASP A 47 -12.27 13.70 -7.63
CA ASP A 47 -13.67 13.93 -7.23
C ASP A 47 -14.00 15.43 -7.16
N LYS A 48 -13.11 16.24 -6.57
CA LYS A 48 -13.28 17.71 -6.52
C LYS A 48 -13.29 18.37 -7.90
N LEU A 49 -12.55 17.82 -8.87
CA LEU A 49 -12.53 18.29 -10.24
C LEU A 49 -13.73 17.77 -11.07
N GLY A 50 -14.58 16.91 -10.51
CA GLY A 50 -15.74 16.34 -11.19
C GLY A 50 -15.39 15.33 -12.29
N ILE A 51 -14.14 14.84 -12.34
CA ILE A 51 -13.70 13.86 -13.36
C ILE A 51 -14.23 12.46 -13.05
N THR A 52 -14.29 12.12 -11.76
CA THR A 52 -14.80 10.84 -11.26
C THR A 52 -15.63 11.07 -10.01
N LYS A 53 -16.54 10.16 -9.66
CA LYS A 53 -17.27 10.22 -8.38
C LYS A 53 -16.74 9.16 -7.43
N LYS A 54 -16.48 9.52 -6.17
CA LYS A 54 -16.16 8.53 -5.11
C LYS A 54 -17.30 7.53 -4.93
N GLY A 55 -16.94 6.24 -4.90
CA GLY A 55 -17.85 5.13 -4.64
C GLY A 55 -17.61 4.51 -3.27
N VAL A 56 -16.71 3.53 -3.21
CA VAL A 56 -16.35 2.80 -1.98
C VAL A 56 -14.84 2.80 -1.76
N LYS A 57 -14.43 2.76 -0.49
CA LYS A 57 -13.03 2.56 -0.08
C LYS A 57 -12.90 1.19 0.58
N LEU A 58 -11.98 0.37 0.07
CA LEU A 58 -11.68 -0.94 0.62
C LEU A 58 -10.50 -0.85 1.59
N LYS A 59 -10.52 -1.69 2.63
CA LYS A 59 -9.37 -1.90 3.51
C LYS A 59 -8.75 -3.26 3.19
N PRO A 60 -7.44 -3.33 2.94
CA PRO A 60 -6.79 -4.60 2.67
C PRO A 60 -6.78 -5.48 3.94
N ILE A 61 -6.95 -6.78 3.74
CA ILE A 61 -6.76 -7.81 4.78
C ILE A 61 -5.62 -8.78 4.43
N GLY A 62 -5.11 -8.72 3.19
CA GLY A 62 -3.93 -9.47 2.80
C GLY A 62 -3.29 -8.98 1.51
N ASN A 63 -2.00 -9.27 1.36
CA ASN A 63 -1.17 -9.02 0.19
C ASN A 63 -0.31 -10.27 -0.09
N ILE A 64 -0.62 -10.98 -1.16
CA ILE A 64 0.11 -12.17 -1.60
C ILE A 64 0.78 -11.85 -2.93
N LYS A 65 2.11 -11.93 -2.96
CA LYS A 65 2.95 -11.57 -4.10
C LYS A 65 4.01 -12.64 -4.34
N GLY A 66 4.17 -13.05 -5.59
CA GLY A 66 5.16 -14.01 -6.05
C GLY A 66 5.89 -13.45 -7.25
#